data_AF-A0A8S3AJ01-F1
#
_entry.id   AF-A0A8S3AJ01-F1
#
_cell.length_a   1.000
_cell.length_b   1.000
_cell.length_c   1.000
_cell.angle_alpha   90.00
_cell.angle_beta   90.00
_cell.angle_gamma   90.00
#
_symmetry.space_group_name_H-M   'P 1'
#
loop_
_entity.id
_entity.type
_entity.pdbx_description
1 polymer ?
#
loop_
_entity_poly.entity_id
_entity_poly.type
_entity_poly.pdbx_seq_one_letter_code
_entity_poly.pdbx_strand_id
1 'polypeptide(L)' 'SCPMFQGKCIDDGITHVLIGMAGQSLDSDIYYPVVWSKYHDQQFGYTTIFANRTCLHFSYHHSRDDKIVDQFILQK' A
#
# COMPACT_ATOMS: atom_id res chain seq x y z
N SER A 1 2.01 -4.54 -0.84
CA SER A 1 2.86 -5.75 -0.85
C SER A 1 3.43 -5.93 -2.26
N CYS A 2 4.36 -6.85 -2.48
CA CYS A 2 4.62 -7.35 -3.84
C CYS A 2 3.38 -8.10 -4.36
N PRO A 3 3.26 -8.34 -5.68
CA PRO A 3 2.31 -9.34 -6.17
C PRO A 3 2.67 -10.69 -5.52
N MET A 4 1.70 -11.30 -4.82
CA MET A 4 1.97 -12.39 -3.88
C MET A 4 0.99 -13.53 -4.02
N PHE A 5 1.49 -14.74 -3.76
CA PHE A 5 0.70 -15.94 -3.53
C PHE A 5 1.39 -16.81 -2.49
N GLN A 6 0.62 -17.34 -1.51
CA GLN A 6 1.13 -18.21 -0.44
C GLN A 6 2.38 -17.66 0.29
N GLY A 7 2.39 -16.36 0.58
CA GLY A 7 3.47 -15.70 1.34
C GLY A 7 4.77 -15.49 0.54
N LYS A 8 4.76 -15.72 -0.77
CA LYS A 8 5.91 -15.52 -1.66
C LYS A 8 5.58 -14.49 -2.73
N CYS A 9 6.55 -13.64 -3.05
CA CYS A 9 6.42 -12.77 -4.21
C CYS A 9 6.49 -13.60 -5.50
N ILE A 10 5.55 -13.36 -6.42
CA ILE A 10 5.49 -13.98 -7.74
C ILE A 10 5.10 -12.90 -8.76
N ASP A 11 5.40 -13.10 -10.04
CA ASP A 11 5.17 -12.05 -11.06
C ASP A 11 3.66 -11.83 -11.35
N ASP A 12 2.89 -12.91 -11.45
CA ASP A 12 1.44 -12.89 -11.76
C ASP A 12 0.57 -13.02 -10.49
N GLY A 13 1.03 -12.41 -9.41
CA GLY A 13 0.35 -12.43 -8.10
C GLY A 13 -0.65 -11.30 -7.91
N ILE A 14 -1.32 -11.30 -6.77
CA ILE A 14 -2.17 -10.17 -6.35
C ILE A 14 -1.38 -9.24 -5.44
N THR A 15 -1.42 -7.95 -5.75
CA THR A 15 -0.90 -6.91 -4.87
C THR A 15 -1.94 -6.59 -3.81
N HIS A 16 -1.63 -6.90 -2.55
CA HIS A 16 -2.46 -6.55 -1.40
C HIS A 16 -2.01 -5.21 -0.79
N VAL A 17 -2.98 -4.35 -0.47
CA VAL A 17 -2.76 -3.05 0.16
C VAL A 17 -3.71 -2.90 1.35
N LEU A 18 -3.18 -2.48 2.50
CA LEU A 18 -3.97 -2.17 3.70
C LEU A 18 -4.08 -0.65 3.83
N ILE A 19 -5.30 -0.12 3.85
CA ILE A 19 -5.61 1.32 3.93
C ILE A 19 -6.57 1.65 5.08
N GLY A 20 -6.39 0.99 6.23
CA GLY A 20 -7.27 1.12 7.41
C GLY A 20 -6.99 2.32 8.32
N MET A 21 -6.08 3.22 7.95
CA MET A 21 -5.48 4.22 8.85
C MET A 21 -6.13 5.61 8.67
N ALA A 22 -7.45 5.68 8.51
CA ALA A 22 -8.13 6.93 8.15
C ALA A 22 -8.43 7.86 9.34
N GLY A 23 -8.39 7.38 10.59
CA GLY A 23 -8.65 8.25 11.76
C GLY A 23 -8.95 7.58 13.11
N GLN A 24 -9.17 6.26 13.16
CA GLN A 24 -9.22 5.54 14.44
C GLN A 24 -7.80 5.32 14.97
N SER A 25 -7.60 5.38 16.31
CA SER A 25 -6.29 5.21 16.96
C SER A 25 -5.42 4.16 16.29
N LEU A 26 -4.19 4.56 15.95
CA LEU A 26 -3.18 3.67 15.42
C LEU A 26 -2.66 2.76 16.53
N ASP A 27 -2.29 1.54 16.17
CA ASP A 27 -1.49 0.70 17.05
C ASP A 27 -0.03 1.22 17.14
N SER A 28 0.71 0.65 18.09
CA SER A 28 2.13 0.91 18.30
C SER A 28 2.98 -0.34 18.09
N ASP A 29 2.44 -1.34 17.40
CA ASP A 29 3.10 -2.64 17.25
C ASP A 29 4.23 -2.55 16.22
N ILE A 30 5.28 -3.34 16.42
CA ILE A 30 6.40 -3.36 15.48
C ILE A 30 6.04 -4.27 14.30
N TYR A 31 6.20 -3.76 13.09
CA TYR A 31 6.03 -4.57 11.88
C TYR A 31 7.06 -5.69 11.82
N TYR A 32 6.59 -6.93 11.74
CA TYR A 32 7.46 -8.08 11.54
C TYR A 32 7.99 -8.08 10.08
N PRO A 33 9.31 -8.21 9.87
CA PRO A 33 9.88 -8.18 8.54
C PRO A 33 9.49 -9.45 7.77
N VAL A 34 8.75 -9.27 6.69
CA VAL A 34 8.33 -10.34 5.77
C VAL A 34 8.64 -9.95 4.34
N VAL A 35 9.11 -10.91 3.54
CA VAL A 35 9.63 -10.66 2.18
C VAL A 35 8.62 -10.00 1.22
N TRP A 36 7.33 -10.19 1.49
CA TRP A 36 6.25 -9.64 0.68
C TRP A 36 5.80 -8.24 1.09
N SER A 37 6.19 -7.77 2.27
CA SER A 37 5.90 -6.40 2.72
C SER A 37 6.85 -5.45 2.00
N LYS A 38 6.30 -4.42 1.35
CA LYS A 38 7.07 -3.46 0.54
C LYS A 38 7.09 -2.07 1.16
N TYR A 39 5.94 -1.65 1.65
CA TYR A 39 5.77 -0.42 2.38
C TYR A 39 4.75 -0.66 3.50
N HIS A 40 5.00 -0.06 4.65
CA HIS A 40 4.12 -0.05 5.81
C HIS A 40 4.39 1.23 6.59
N ASP A 41 3.38 1.71 7.29
CA ASP A 41 3.42 3.02 7.92
C ASP A 41 2.44 3.08 9.08
N GLN A 42 2.87 3.70 10.18
CA GLN A 42 2.04 3.97 11.36
C GLN A 42 1.68 5.46 11.36
N GLN A 43 0.97 5.89 10.33
CA GLN A 43 0.50 7.26 10.18
C GLN A 43 -0.92 7.29 9.62
N PHE A 44 -1.66 8.33 10.01
CA PHE A 44 -2.95 8.60 9.39
C PHE A 44 -2.75 9.01 7.94
N GLY A 45 -3.56 8.45 7.06
CA GLY A 45 -3.43 8.73 5.65
C GLY A 45 -4.64 8.31 4.84
N TYR A 46 -4.59 8.68 3.57
CA TYR A 46 -5.62 8.36 2.60
C TYR A 46 -4.99 8.01 1.25
N THR A 47 -5.79 7.43 0.37
CA THR A 47 -5.32 6.92 -0.91
C THR A 47 -6.10 7.56 -2.05
N THR A 48 -5.39 7.88 -3.12
CA THR A 48 -5.98 8.21 -4.41
C THR A 48 -5.67 7.10 -5.41
N ILE A 49 -6.68 6.73 -6.21
CA ILE A 49 -6.56 5.74 -7.26
C ILE A 49 -7.07 6.35 -8.55
N PHE A 50 -6.24 6.35 -9.59
CA PHE A 50 -6.63 6.68 -10.95
C PHE A 50 -6.45 5.45 -11.83
N ALA A 51 -7.52 5.01 -12.49
CA ALA A 51 -7.49 3.79 -13.30
C ALA A 51 -8.03 4.05 -14.70
N ASN A 52 -7.39 3.42 -15.68
CA ASN A 52 -7.86 3.30 -17.05
C ASN A 52 -7.81 1.82 -17.49
N ARG A 53 -8.02 1.54 -18.79
CA ARG A 53 -8.12 0.17 -19.31
C ARG A 53 -6.87 -0.70 -19.08
N THR A 54 -5.68 -0.09 -19.00
CA THR A 54 -4.40 -0.82 -18.96
C THR A 54 -3.53 -0.46 -17.77
N CYS A 55 -3.84 0.62 -17.06
CA CYS A 55 -3.02 1.15 -15.97
C CYS A 55 -3.89 1.56 -14.78
N LEU A 56 -3.38 1.28 -13.59
CA LEU A 56 -3.88 1.82 -12.32
C LEU A 56 -2.73 2.52 -11.62
N HIS A 57 -2.90 3.79 -11.32
CA HIS A 57 -2.00 4.60 -10.51
C HIS A 57 -2.55 4.65 -9.08
N PHE A 58 -1.69 4.30 -8.13
CA PHE A 58 -2.00 4.33 -6.72
C PHE A 58 -1.05 5.30 -6.02
N SER A 59 -1.59 6.18 -5.18
CA SER A 59 -0.81 7.06 -4.32
C SER A 59 -1.37 7.05 -2.90
N TYR A 60 -0.49 6.88 -1.91
CA TYR A 60 -0.82 6.99 -0.48
C TYR A 60 -0.22 8.28 0.09
N HIS A 61 -1.09 9.05 0.74
CA HIS A 61 -0.80 10.37 1.28
C HIS A 61 -0.87 10.34 2.80
N HIS A 62 0.05 11.03 3.46
CA HIS A 62 -0.09 11.37 4.88
C HIS A 62 -1.14 12.47 5.05
N SER A 63 -2.11 12.25 5.93
CA SER A 63 -3.18 13.23 6.16
C SER A 63 -2.69 14.53 6.81
N ARG A 64 -1.52 14.51 7.47
CA ARG A 64 -0.99 15.67 8.20
C ARG A 64 -0.40 16.76 7.30
N ASP A 65 0.17 16.37 6.16
CA ASP A 65 0.99 17.22 5.28
C ASP A 65 0.70 17.01 3.79
N ASP A 66 -0.25 16.14 3.47
CA ASP A 66 -0.68 15.79 2.11
C ASP A 66 0.41 15.15 1.23
N LYS A 67 1.54 14.78 1.82
CA LYS A 67 2.69 14.26 1.08
C LYS A 67 2.43 12.84 0.63
N ILE A 68 2.74 12.56 -0.65
CA ILE A 68 2.81 11.19 -1.18
C ILE A 68 4.01 10.49 -0.56
N VAL A 69 3.77 9.39 0.16
CA VAL A 69 4.81 8.61 0.86
C VAL A 69 4.98 7.21 0.29
N ASP A 70 3.96 6.69 -0.40
CA ASP A 70 4.06 5.48 -1.23
C ASP A 70 3.26 5.67 -2.52
N GLN A 71 3.78 5.14 -3.62
CA GLN A 71 3.13 5.19 -4.92
C GLN A 71 3.60 4.05 -5.81
N PHE A 72 2.68 3.51 -6.60
CA PHE A 72 3.01 2.51 -7.61
C PHE A 72 2.01 2.52 -8.76
N ILE A 73 2.39 1.87 -9.85
CA ILE A 73 1.55 1.67 -11.03
C ILE A 73 1.39 0.17 -11.23
N LEU A 74 0.16 -0.29 -11.39
CA LEU A 74 -0.14 -1.63 -11.88
C LEU A 74 -0.50 -1.54 -13.36
N GLN A 75 0.07 -2.45 -14.15
CA GLN A 75 -0.20 -2.56 -15.58
C GLN A 75 -0.85 -3.92 -15.87
N LYS A 76 -1.70 -3.94 -16.89
CA LYS A 76 -2.34 -5.16 -17.41
C LYS A 76 -1.53 -5.76 -18.54
#